data_AF-A0A7X9HHL2-F1
#
_entry.id   AF-A0A7X9HHL2-F1
#
_cell.length_a   1.000
_cell.length_b   1.000
_cell.length_c   1.000
_cell.angle_alpha   90.00
_cell.angle_beta   90.00
_cell.angle_gamma   90.00
#
_symmetry.space_group_name_H-M   'P 1'
#
loop_
_entity.id
_entity.type
_entity.pdbx_description
1 polymer ?
#
loop_
_entity_poly.entity_id
_entity_poly.type
_entity_poly.pdbx_seq_one_letter_code
_entity_poly.pdbx_strand_id
1 'polypeptide(L)'
;MLFIDHDEEVLRVQKLVLSEFEPHQLISEEYILDGTEQQTVFQNVPRITKAIWNKDSHGPVITSEVTFTMGEKKFTSQTIEMWNRSNDGNILTIRLTSMGFNGQKSHFILIYSRID
;
A
#
# COMPACT_ATOMS: atom_id res chain seq x y z
N MET A 1 6.93 11.42 -4.20
CA MET A 1 6.79 12.09 -2.89
C MET A 1 5.95 11.21 -2.00
N LEU A 2 6.32 11.09 -0.73
CA LEU A 2 5.67 10.24 0.27
C LEU A 2 5.65 10.99 1.60
N PHE A 3 4.46 11.21 2.16
CA PHE A 3 4.30 11.73 3.51
C PHE A 3 3.72 10.64 4.39
N ILE A 4 4.29 10.50 5.59
CA ILE A 4 3.87 9.50 6.56
C ILE A 4 3.76 10.20 7.91
N ASP A 5 2.59 10.05 8.52
CA ASP A 5 2.32 10.37 9.91
C ASP A 5 1.90 9.08 10.62
N HIS A 6 2.46 8.83 11.80
CA HIS A 6 2.22 7.60 12.56
C HIS A 6 1.90 7.96 14.01
N ASP A 7 0.66 7.67 14.39
CA ASP A 7 0.09 8.01 15.69
C ASP A 7 -0.50 6.74 16.30
N GLU A 8 0.23 6.17 17.27
CA GLU A 8 -0.07 4.90 17.93
C GLU A 8 -0.37 3.74 16.96
N GLU A 9 -1.65 3.45 16.74
CA GLU A 9 -2.13 2.35 15.88
C GLU A 9 -2.56 2.84 14.49
N VAL A 10 -2.48 4.14 14.22
CA VAL A 10 -2.96 4.75 12.98
C VAL A 10 -1.79 5.24 12.15
N LEU A 11 -1.69 4.75 10.92
CA LEU A 11 -0.72 5.20 9.93
C LEU A 11 -1.44 6.00 8.84
N ARG A 12 -1.11 7.29 8.72
CA ARG A 12 -1.63 8.18 7.68
C ARG A 12 -0.57 8.38 6.62
N VAL A 13 -0.91 8.02 5.39
CA VAL A 13 0.01 8.00 4.25
C VAL A 13 -0.55 8.88 3.16
N GLN A 14 0.27 9.80 2.64
CA GLN A 14 -0.02 10.45 1.36
C GLN A 14 1.04 10.03 0.35
N LYS A 15 0.60 9.38 -0.74
CA LYS A 15 1.49 8.82 -1.77
C LYS A 15 1.06 9.22 -3.17
N LEU A 16 2.05 9.41 -4.03
CA LEU A 16 1.82 9.60 -5.46
C LEU A 16 1.58 8.25 -6.12
N VAL A 17 0.39 8.07 -6.70
CA VAL A 17 0.06 6.94 -7.57
C VAL A 17 0.27 7.35 -9.01
N LEU A 18 1.18 6.63 -9.66
CA LEU A 18 1.39 6.76 -11.10
C LEU A 18 0.28 5.96 -11.79
N SER A 19 -0.57 6.67 -12.54
CA SER A 19 -1.52 6.06 -13.46
C SER A 19 -0.96 6.13 -14.89
N GLU A 20 -1.17 5.07 -15.66
CA GLU A 20 -0.85 5.02 -17.08
C GLU A 20 -1.92 5.70 -17.95
N PHE A 21 -3.17 5.75 -17.44
CA PHE A 21 -4.34 6.21 -18.19
C PHE A 21 -4.92 7.53 -17.69
N GLU A 22 -4.56 7.92 -16.46
CA GLU A 22 -5.04 9.13 -15.79
C GLU A 22 -3.85 9.99 -15.35
N PRO A 23 -4.05 11.29 -15.10
CA PRO A 23 -3.05 12.10 -14.42
C PRO A 23 -2.57 11.41 -13.13
N HIS A 24 -1.29 11.53 -12.81
CA HIS A 24 -0.78 11.00 -11.53
C HIS A 24 -1.52 11.69 -10.37
N GLN A 25 -1.93 10.90 -9.39
CA GLN A 25 -2.75 11.40 -8.28
C GLN A 25 -2.00 11.25 -6.96
N LEU A 26 -2.04 12.28 -6.12
CA LEU A 26 -1.75 12.12 -4.71
C LEU A 26 -2.99 11.53 -4.05
N ILE A 27 -2.83 10.37 -3.43
CA ILE A 27 -3.89 9.74 -2.63
C ILE A 27 -3.50 9.79 -1.16
N SER A 28 -4.50 9.97 -0.31
CA SER A 28 -4.37 9.88 1.14
C SER A 28 -5.04 8.61 1.62
N GLU A 29 -4.35 7.87 2.46
CA GLU A 29 -4.79 6.60 3.02
C GLU A 29 -4.55 6.62 4.52
N GLU A 30 -5.49 6.04 5.26
CA GLU A 30 -5.35 5.79 6.69
C GLU A 30 -5.43 4.28 6.90
N TYR A 31 -4.49 3.74 7.67
CA TYR A 31 -4.42 2.32 8.00
C TYR A 31 -4.49 2.17 9.52
N ILE A 32 -5.39 1.30 9.98
CA ILE A 32 -5.36 0.82 11.37
C ILE A 32 -4.45 -0.41 11.42
N LEU A 33 -3.46 -0.39 12.31
CA LEU A 33 -2.34 -1.34 12.35
C LEU A 33 -2.61 -2.57 13.25
N ASP A 34 -3.87 -2.92 13.47
CA ASP A 34 -4.35 -3.99 14.33
C ASP A 34 -4.68 -5.29 13.59
N GLY A 35 -4.61 -5.28 12.26
CA GLY A 35 -4.97 -6.40 11.39
C GLY A 35 -6.46 -6.48 11.02
N THR A 36 -7.24 -5.46 11.34
CA THR A 36 -8.65 -5.34 10.92
C THR A 36 -8.75 -4.99 9.44
N GLU A 37 -9.75 -5.55 8.77
CA GLU A 37 -10.04 -5.23 7.38
C GLU A 37 -10.79 -3.89 7.27
N GLN A 38 -10.40 -3.08 6.29
CA GLN A 38 -11.00 -1.81 5.97
C GLN A 38 -11.42 -1.80 4.51
N GLN A 39 -12.62 -1.33 4.24
CA GLN A 39 -13.06 -1.09 2.88
C GLN A 39 -12.71 0.34 2.48
N THR A 40 -11.83 0.47 1.48
CA THR A 40 -11.42 1.73 0.86
C THR A 40 -11.80 1.75 -0.62
N VAL A 41 -11.47 2.83 -1.31
CA VAL A 41 -11.67 2.97 -2.76
C VAL A 41 -10.33 3.23 -3.42
N PHE A 42 -10.03 2.51 -4.50
CA PHE A 42 -8.88 2.74 -5.35
C PHE A 42 -9.36 2.89 -6.80
N GLN A 43 -9.13 4.06 -7.41
CA GLN A 43 -9.57 4.35 -8.78
C GLN A 43 -11.06 4.04 -9.04
N ASN A 44 -11.94 4.44 -8.11
CA ASN A 44 -13.38 4.17 -8.12
C ASN A 44 -13.77 2.68 -8.00
N VAL A 45 -12.83 1.80 -7.69
CA VAL A 45 -13.10 0.38 -7.43
C VAL A 45 -12.99 0.11 -5.92
N PRO A 46 -13.92 -0.67 -5.32
CA PRO A 46 -13.79 -1.12 -3.95
C PRO A 46 -12.46 -1.86 -3.73
N ARG A 47 -11.77 -1.52 -2.66
CA ARG A 47 -10.52 -2.15 -2.24
C ARG A 47 -10.65 -2.59 -0.79
N ILE A 48 -10.33 -3.84 -0.51
CA ILE A 48 -10.16 -4.30 0.87
C ILE A 48 -8.71 -4.11 1.23
N THR A 49 -8.44 -3.43 2.35
CA THR A 49 -7.10 -3.23 2.90
C THR A 49 -7.03 -3.80 4.30
N LYS A 50 -5.90 -4.40 4.64
CA LYS A 50 -5.59 -4.86 6.00
C LYS A 50 -4.15 -4.49 6.30
N ALA A 51 -3.93 -3.87 7.44
CA ALA A 51 -2.59 -3.49 7.88
C ALA A 51 -2.33 -4.03 9.27
N ILE A 52 -1.10 -4.49 9.52
CA ILE A 52 -0.68 -4.96 10.83
C ILE A 52 0.74 -4.49 11.12
N TRP A 53 1.00 -4.05 12.34
CA TRP A 53 2.37 -3.76 12.76
C TRP A 53 3.16 -5.05 12.96
N ASN A 54 4.23 -5.25 12.19
CA ASN A 54 5.15 -6.37 12.37
C ASN A 54 6.33 -5.95 13.25
N LYS A 55 6.43 -6.60 14.42
CA LYS A 55 7.49 -6.36 15.41
C LYS A 55 8.86 -6.78 14.91
N ASP A 56 8.96 -7.83 14.11
CA ASP A 56 10.24 -8.37 13.62
C ASP A 56 10.85 -7.48 12.53
N SER A 57 10.01 -6.89 11.67
CA SER A 57 10.46 -5.97 10.62
C SER A 57 10.46 -4.50 11.05
N HIS A 58 10.06 -4.20 12.30
CA HIS A 58 9.89 -2.85 12.85
C HIS A 58 9.08 -1.92 11.91
N GLY A 59 7.97 -2.43 11.36
CA GLY A 59 7.17 -1.65 10.43
C GLY A 59 5.86 -2.33 10.01
N PRO A 60 4.97 -1.60 9.32
CA PRO A 60 3.69 -2.13 8.89
C PRO A 60 3.84 -3.14 7.76
N VAL A 61 2.98 -4.16 7.80
CA VAL A 61 2.68 -5.04 6.68
C VAL A 61 1.28 -4.71 6.21
N ILE A 62 1.15 -4.27 4.97
CA ILE A 62 -0.12 -3.83 4.38
C ILE A 62 -0.46 -4.77 3.24
N THR A 63 -1.64 -5.37 3.29
CA THR A 63 -2.20 -6.16 2.20
C THR A 63 -3.40 -5.42 1.63
N SER A 64 -3.55 -5.44 0.30
CA SER A 64 -4.75 -4.92 -0.34
C SER A 64 -5.25 -5.83 -1.45
N GLU A 65 -6.56 -5.85 -1.64
CA GLU A 65 -7.22 -6.58 -2.71
C GLU A 65 -8.19 -5.64 -3.43
N VAL A 66 -8.06 -5.57 -4.75
CA VAL A 66 -9.01 -4.90 -5.63
C VAL A 66 -9.67 -5.97 -6.48
N THR A 67 -11.00 -5.94 -6.52
CA THR A 67 -11.79 -6.82 -7.36
C THR A 67 -12.70 -5.99 -8.25
N PHE A 68 -12.68 -6.24 -9.56
CA PHE A 68 -13.67 -5.68 -10.48
C PHE A 68 -14.30 -6.77 -11.35
N THR A 69 -15.48 -6.47 -11.88
CA THR A 69 -16.24 -7.37 -12.74
C THR A 69 -16.38 -6.75 -14.12
N MET A 70 -16.07 -7.51 -15.17
CA MET A 70 -16.27 -7.11 -16.57
C MET A 70 -17.12 -8.18 -17.27
N GLY A 71 -18.41 -7.86 -17.49
CA GLY A 71 -19.41 -8.85 -17.90
C GLY A 71 -19.62 -9.89 -16.81
N GLU A 72 -19.46 -11.17 -17.14
CA GLU A 72 -19.55 -12.28 -16.18
C GLU A 72 -18.21 -12.64 -15.52
N LYS A 73 -17.10 -12.00 -15.94
CA LYS A 73 -15.76 -12.32 -15.46
C LYS A 73 -15.37 -11.43 -14.27
N LYS A 74 -14.86 -12.06 -13.22
CA LYS A 74 -14.28 -11.42 -12.04
C LYS A 74 -12.77 -11.38 -12.18
N PHE A 75 -12.18 -10.21 -11.96
CA PHE A 75 -10.73 -10.00 -11.96
C PHE A 75 -10.33 -9.50 -10.57
N THR A 76 -9.31 -10.13 -10.00
CA THR A 76 -8.79 -9.78 -8.67
C THR A 76 -7.32 -9.48 -8.79
N SER A 77 -6.89 -8.38 -8.17
CA SER A 77 -5.49 -8.02 -7.99
C SER A 77 -5.21 -7.86 -6.51
N GLN A 78 -4.04 -8.33 -6.08
CA GLN A 78 -3.61 -8.26 -4.69
C GLN A 78 -2.24 -7.62 -4.59
N THR A 79 -2.04 -6.82 -3.55
CA THR A 79 -0.73 -6.30 -3.18
C THR A 79 -0.38 -6.65 -1.75
N ILE A 80 0.91 -6.85 -1.51
CA ILE A 80 1.51 -7.01 -0.19
C ILE A 80 2.70 -6.05 -0.11
N GLU A 81 2.67 -5.16 0.87
CA GLU A 81 3.71 -4.20 1.15
C GLU A 81 4.33 -4.52 2.52
N MET A 82 5.65 -4.65 2.57
CA MET A 82 6.41 -4.79 3.80
C MET A 82 7.32 -3.58 3.95
N TRP A 83 7.04 -2.78 4.98
CA TRP A 83 7.74 -1.53 5.21
C TRP A 83 8.80 -1.73 6.28
N ASN A 84 9.98 -1.16 6.05
CA ASN A 84 11.08 -1.19 7.00
C ASN A 84 11.81 0.15 6.99
N ARG A 85 12.01 0.71 8.18
CA ARG A 85 12.77 1.94 8.37
C ARG A 85 14.18 1.59 8.83
N SER A 86 15.18 2.28 8.29
CA SER A 86 16.56 2.15 8.73
C SER A 86 16.72 2.59 10.19
N ASN A 87 17.76 2.08 10.86
CA ASN A 87 18.04 2.38 12.27
C ASN A 87 18.30 3.88 12.54
N ASP A 88 18.87 4.60 11.56
CA ASP A 88 19.09 6.04 11.64
C ASP A 88 17.81 6.85 11.33
N GLY A 89 16.72 6.17 10.95
CA GLY A 89 15.43 6.77 10.67
C GLY A 89 15.34 7.52 9.33
N ASN A 90 16.40 7.55 8.52
CA ASN A 90 16.48 8.40 7.33
C ASN A 90 16.03 7.70 6.05
N ILE A 91 15.99 6.37 6.03
CA ILE A 91 15.62 5.58 4.85
C ILE A 91 14.38 4.74 5.17
N LEU A 92 13.38 4.83 4.31
CA LEU A 92 12.26 3.90 4.28
C LEU A 92 12.41 2.99 3.06
N THR A 93 12.39 1.69 3.30
CA THR A 93 12.32 0.67 2.26
C THR A 93 10.94 0.02 2.28
N ILE A 94 10.25 0.03 1.15
CA ILE A 94 8.99 -0.70 0.96
C ILE A 94 9.24 -1.81 -0.05
N ARG A 95 9.08 -3.06 0.39
CA ARG A 95 9.06 -4.23 -0.48
C ARG A 95 7.63 -4.51 -0.88
N LEU A 96 7.30 -4.27 -2.14
CA LEU A 96 5.96 -4.47 -2.70
C LEU A 96 5.97 -5.73 -3.56
N THR A 97 5.05 -6.64 -3.26
CA THR A 97 4.68 -7.73 -4.17
C THR A 97 3.29 -7.45 -4.69
N SER A 98 3.14 -7.44 -6.02
CA SER A 98 1.84 -7.25 -6.68
C SER A 98 1.51 -8.48 -7.51
N MET A 99 0.26 -8.92 -7.43
CA MET A 99 -0.34 -9.89 -8.32
C MET A 99 -1.40 -9.16 -9.15
N GLY A 100 -1.11 -8.97 -10.44
CA GLY A 100 -1.98 -8.26 -11.36
C GLY A 100 -3.23 -9.07 -11.72
N PHE A 101 -4.19 -8.42 -12.37
CA PHE A 101 -5.47 -9.01 -12.77
C PHE A 101 -5.36 -10.18 -13.75
N ASN A 102 -4.22 -10.32 -14.43
CA ASN A 102 -3.89 -11.43 -15.32
C ASN A 102 -3.13 -12.58 -14.61
N GLY A 103 -2.97 -12.51 -13.29
CA GLY A 103 -2.21 -13.47 -12.49
C GLY A 103 -0.69 -13.27 -12.53
N GLN A 104 -0.18 -12.27 -13.26
CA GLN A 104 1.25 -11.97 -13.29
C GLN A 104 1.70 -11.41 -11.94
N LYS A 105 2.80 -11.96 -11.42
CA LYS A 105 3.41 -11.51 -10.18
C LYS A 105 4.59 -10.59 -10.47
N SER A 106 4.64 -9.47 -9.78
CA SER A 106 5.71 -8.48 -9.87
C SER A 106 6.24 -8.15 -8.48
N HIS A 107 7.54 -7.88 -8.41
CA HIS A 107 8.25 -7.54 -7.18
C HIS A 107 8.94 -6.19 -7.37
N PHE A 108 8.70 -5.27 -6.45
CA PHE A 108 9.26 -3.92 -6.46
C PHE A 108 9.92 -3.62 -5.12
N ILE A 109 11.00 -2.85 -5.16
CA ILE A 109 11.63 -2.28 -3.98
C ILE A 109 11.61 -0.77 -4.17
N LEU A 110 10.87 -0.08 -3.32
CA LEU A 110 10.80 1.38 -3.28
C LEU A 110 11.67 1.86 -2.13
N ILE A 111 12.54 2.82 -2.41
CA ILE A 111 13.47 3.40 -1.43
C ILE A 111 13.19 4.90 -1.36
N TYR A 112 12.90 5.39 -0.16
CA TYR A 112 12.68 6.81 0.11
C TYR A 112 13.71 7.30 1.11
N SER A 113 14.35 8.42 0.80
CA SER A 113 15.15 9.20 1.74
C SER A 113 14.28 10.27 2.38
N ARG A 114 14.40 10.46 3.69
CA ARG A 114 13.80 11.59 4.39
C ARG A 114 14.35 12.89 3.81
N ILE A 115 13.47 13.86 3.60
CA ILE A 115 13.82 15.24 3.24
C ILE A 115 13.45 16.06 4.47
N ASP A 116 14.41 16.86 4.95
CA ASP A 116 14.23 17.81 6.05
C ASP A 116 13.59 19.12 5.58
#